data_AF-A0A024FLS7-F1
#
_entry.id   AF-A0A024FLS7-F1
#
_cell.length_a   1.000
_cell.length_b   1.000
_cell.length_c   1.000
_cell.angle_alpha   90.00
_cell.angle_beta   90.00
_cell.angle_gamma   90.00
#
_symmetry.space_group_name_H-M   'P 1'
#
loop_
_entity.id
_entity.type
_entity.pdbx_description
1 polymer ?
#
loop_
_entity_poly.entity_id
_entity_poly.type
_entity_poly.pdbx_seq_one_letter_code
_entity_poly.pdbx_strand_id
1 'polypeptide(L)'
;MRQLIVILSLICLPFTFNAQTLQGKVYDASGTVKNIKVLNDTQNRFTVTNKDGDFSIIAKVNDTLLFESLFYHPKAVVLKAFHFNDIAVFELKKIISELDEVEIIAEPEQPVFEEQTYNIELQNLIKEDIKNNPELYQPSGASYGVDFVYLIGQLAKLFKKNKYQPPVYEPISYKQMDSLFSKSAFFNKQLITENLKIPEDKIYLFYDFCEAKYMSSKLLKEEKKMQFLEQLVLNSQLFLILIEQYGEKKEVKD
;
A
#
# COMPACT_ATOMS: atom_id res chain seq x y z
N MET A 1 -44.72 -53.93 36.67
CA MET A 1 -43.27 -53.72 36.41
C MET A 1 -42.78 -54.33 35.09
N ARG A 2 -43.17 -55.56 34.72
CA ARG A 2 -42.73 -56.22 33.48
C ARG A 2 -43.16 -55.48 32.19
N GLN A 3 -44.35 -54.87 32.16
CA GLN A 3 -44.85 -54.07 31.02
C GLN A 3 -44.09 -52.74 30.82
N LEU A 4 -43.63 -52.11 31.92
CA LEU A 4 -42.86 -50.85 31.88
C LEU A 4 -41.43 -51.05 31.37
N ILE A 5 -40.82 -52.20 31.66
CA ILE A 5 -39.47 -52.56 31.18
C ILE A 5 -39.47 -52.77 29.65
N VAL A 6 -40.55 -53.32 29.09
CA VAL A 6 -40.69 -53.53 27.63
C VAL A 6 -40.84 -52.19 26.90
N ILE A 7 -41.58 -51.23 27.46
CA ILE A 7 -41.74 -49.88 26.87
C ILE A 7 -40.41 -49.10 26.92
N LEU A 8 -39.65 -49.21 28.01
CA LEU A 8 -38.33 -48.58 28.13
C LEU A 8 -37.30 -49.19 27.17
N SER A 9 -37.40 -50.50 26.88
CA SER A 9 -36.57 -51.17 25.87
C SER A 9 -36.88 -50.73 24.43
N LEU A 10 -38.11 -50.30 24.14
CA LEU A 10 -38.52 -49.91 22.78
C LEU A 10 -38.07 -48.49 22.39
N ILE A 11 -37.87 -47.62 23.38
CA ILE A 11 -37.38 -46.23 23.19
C ILE A 11 -35.87 -46.18 22.95
N CYS A 12 -35.14 -47.25 23.31
CA CYS A 12 -33.68 -47.31 23.22
C CYS A 12 -33.14 -47.88 21.90
N LEU A 13 -33.99 -48.05 20.88
CA LEU A 13 -33.54 -48.36 19.52
C LEU A 13 -32.95 -47.07 18.91
N PRO A 14 -31.61 -46.94 18.72
CA PRO A 14 -31.08 -45.91 17.84
C PRO A 14 -31.78 -45.97 16.48
N PHE A 15 -32.53 -44.92 16.15
CA PHE A 15 -33.00 -44.65 14.80
C PHE A 15 -31.77 -44.46 13.91
N THR A 16 -31.33 -45.53 13.26
CA THR A 16 -30.26 -45.47 12.27
C THR A 16 -30.85 -44.87 11.00
N PHE A 17 -30.76 -43.54 10.87
CA PHE A 17 -30.88 -42.90 9.56
C PHE A 17 -29.71 -43.41 8.71
N ASN A 18 -29.98 -44.39 7.85
CA ASN A 18 -28.98 -44.96 6.95
C ASN A 18 -28.50 -43.86 6.01
N ALA A 19 -27.18 -43.66 5.95
CA ALA A 19 -26.61 -42.79 4.93
C ALA A 19 -26.76 -43.48 3.58
N GLN A 20 -27.21 -42.73 2.58
CA GLN A 20 -27.45 -43.24 1.24
C GLN A 20 -26.53 -42.53 0.25
N THR A 21 -26.24 -43.19 -0.86
CA THR A 21 -25.40 -42.62 -1.91
C THR A 21 -26.21 -41.59 -2.69
N LEU A 22 -25.87 -40.32 -2.52
CA LEU A 22 -26.37 -39.24 -3.35
C LEU A 22 -25.62 -39.24 -4.67
N GLN A 23 -26.36 -39.34 -5.77
CA GLN A 23 -25.84 -39.06 -7.10
C GLN A 23 -26.23 -37.64 -7.49
N GLY A 24 -25.27 -36.87 -7.97
CA GLY A 24 -25.54 -35.50 -8.39
C GLY A 24 -24.73 -35.05 -9.59
N LYS A 25 -25.19 -33.97 -10.20
CA LYS A 25 -24.59 -33.33 -11.36
C LYS A 25 -24.42 -31.84 -11.11
N VAL A 26 -23.26 -31.30 -11.47
CA VAL A 26 -22.95 -29.88 -11.33
C VAL A 26 -22.85 -29.21 -12.69
N TYR A 27 -23.50 -28.06 -12.84
CA TYR A 27 -23.47 -27.25 -14.06
C TYR A 27 -23.29 -25.76 -13.75
N ASP A 28 -22.94 -24.98 -14.76
CA ASP A 28 -22.96 -23.53 -14.78
C ASP A 28 -23.77 -23.02 -15.99
N ALA A 29 -23.79 -21.71 -16.22
CA ALA A 29 -24.50 -21.12 -17.36
C ALA A 29 -24.02 -21.62 -18.74
N SER A 30 -22.83 -22.22 -18.84
CA SER A 30 -22.22 -22.69 -20.10
C SER A 30 -22.30 -24.21 -20.28
N GLY A 31 -22.45 -24.99 -19.21
CA GLY A 31 -22.59 -26.44 -19.29
C GLY A 31 -22.19 -27.19 -18.01
N THR A 32 -21.86 -28.47 -18.15
CA THR A 32 -21.43 -29.32 -17.03
C THR A 32 -20.03 -28.98 -16.54
N VAL A 33 -19.81 -29.04 -15.23
CA VAL A 33 -18.56 -28.56 -14.61
C VAL A 33 -17.80 -29.67 -13.90
N LYS A 34 -16.58 -29.92 -14.36
CA LYS A 34 -15.62 -30.87 -13.75
C LYS A 34 -14.79 -30.26 -12.64
N ASN A 35 -14.16 -31.10 -11.82
CA ASN A 35 -13.19 -30.71 -10.79
C ASN A 35 -13.75 -29.78 -9.70
N ILE A 36 -15.02 -29.92 -9.35
CA ILE A 36 -15.63 -29.26 -8.19
C ILE A 36 -15.47 -30.16 -6.98
N LYS A 37 -14.90 -29.62 -5.89
CA LYS A 37 -14.85 -30.31 -4.60
C LYS A 37 -16.25 -30.26 -3.98
N VAL A 38 -16.83 -31.42 -3.72
CA VAL A 38 -18.13 -31.57 -3.06
C VAL A 38 -17.88 -32.15 -1.67
N LEU A 39 -18.03 -31.33 -0.64
CA LEU A 39 -17.82 -31.69 0.76
C LEU A 39 -19.16 -31.84 1.47
N ASN A 40 -19.43 -33.00 2.06
CA ASN A 40 -20.44 -33.14 3.11
C ASN A 40 -19.83 -32.65 4.42
N ASP A 41 -20.21 -31.46 4.84
CA ASP A 41 -19.69 -30.79 6.04
C ASP A 41 -20.09 -31.55 7.32
N THR A 42 -21.32 -32.07 7.35
CA THR A 42 -21.88 -32.80 8.51
C THR A 42 -21.17 -34.13 8.76
N GLN A 43 -20.75 -34.83 7.70
CA GLN A 43 -20.10 -36.15 7.79
C GLN A 43 -18.58 -36.10 7.52
N ASN A 44 -18.04 -34.92 7.23
CA ASN A 44 -16.66 -34.66 6.84
C ASN A 44 -16.14 -35.61 5.74
N ARG A 45 -16.92 -35.76 4.68
CA ARG A 45 -16.57 -36.59 3.51
C ARG A 45 -16.57 -35.73 2.27
N PHE A 46 -15.66 -35.97 1.33
CA PHE A 46 -15.66 -35.22 0.08
C PHE A 46 -15.49 -36.13 -1.14
N THR A 47 -15.94 -35.62 -2.27
CA THR A 47 -15.73 -36.19 -3.60
C THR A 47 -15.44 -35.06 -4.58
N VAL A 48 -15.14 -35.41 -5.83
CA VAL A 48 -14.85 -34.45 -6.91
C VAL A 48 -15.70 -34.79 -8.13
N THR A 49 -16.23 -33.77 -8.80
CA THR A 49 -17.01 -33.98 -10.04
C THR A 49 -16.12 -34.47 -11.18
N ASN A 50 -16.63 -35.43 -11.97
CA ASN A 50 -15.95 -35.98 -13.13
C ASN A 50 -16.05 -35.04 -14.37
N LYS A 51 -15.57 -35.51 -15.52
CA LYS A 51 -15.57 -34.74 -16.79
C LYS A 51 -16.97 -34.31 -17.26
N ASP A 52 -18.00 -35.09 -16.90
CA ASP A 52 -19.39 -34.90 -17.27
C ASP A 52 -20.20 -34.15 -16.18
N GLY A 53 -19.50 -33.67 -15.14
CA GLY A 53 -20.06 -32.95 -14.01
C GLY A 53 -20.73 -33.85 -12.95
N ASP A 54 -20.67 -35.17 -13.10
CA ASP A 54 -21.28 -36.12 -12.17
C ASP A 54 -20.40 -36.33 -10.92
N PHE A 55 -21.05 -36.53 -9.78
CA PHE A 55 -20.43 -36.93 -8.52
C PHE A 55 -21.31 -37.92 -7.76
N SER A 56 -20.66 -38.68 -6.87
CA SER A 56 -21.31 -39.62 -5.97
C SER A 56 -20.72 -39.47 -4.58
N ILE A 57 -21.58 -39.25 -3.58
CA ILE A 57 -21.17 -39.05 -2.18
C ILE A 57 -22.19 -39.67 -1.23
N ILE A 58 -21.71 -40.27 -0.14
CA ILE A 58 -22.58 -40.78 0.91
C ILE A 58 -23.08 -39.58 1.75
N ALA A 59 -24.40 -39.44 1.87
CA ALA A 59 -25.04 -38.34 2.60
C ALA A 59 -26.41 -38.74 3.19
N LYS A 60 -26.93 -37.90 4.09
CA LYS A 60 -28.25 -38.04 4.71
C LYS A 60 -29.13 -36.83 4.41
N VAL A 61 -30.44 -36.99 4.60
CA VAL A 61 -31.37 -35.85 4.62
C VAL A 61 -30.96 -34.91 5.76
N ASN A 62 -30.95 -33.61 5.48
CA ASN A 62 -30.47 -32.51 6.31
C ASN A 62 -28.94 -32.38 6.47
N ASP A 63 -28.13 -33.20 5.80
CA ASP A 63 -26.69 -32.92 5.68
C ASP A 63 -26.47 -31.67 4.80
N THR A 64 -25.38 -30.95 5.05
CA THR A 64 -24.99 -29.80 4.24
C THR A 64 -23.88 -30.17 3.27
N LEU A 65 -24.12 -29.98 1.98
CA LEU A 65 -23.09 -30.08 0.95
C LEU A 65 -22.51 -28.70 0.65
N LEU A 66 -21.19 -28.60 0.70
CA LEU A 66 -20.41 -27.44 0.29
C LEU A 66 -19.69 -27.75 -1.03
N PHE A 67 -19.93 -26.91 -2.03
CA PHE A 67 -19.28 -26.97 -3.34
C PHE A 67 -18.20 -25.90 -3.42
N GLU A 68 -16.95 -26.30 -3.67
CA GLU A 68 -15.79 -25.41 -3.70
C GLU A 68 -14.95 -25.60 -4.96
N SER A 69 -14.45 -24.49 -5.52
CA SER A 69 -13.49 -24.48 -6.63
C SER A 69 -12.79 -23.12 -6.71
N LEU A 70 -11.69 -23.04 -7.45
CA LEU A 70 -10.96 -21.79 -7.69
C LEU A 70 -11.72 -20.80 -8.58
N PHE A 71 -12.57 -21.32 -9.50
CA PHE A 71 -13.21 -20.51 -10.54
C PHE A 71 -14.72 -20.29 -10.30
N TYR A 72 -15.25 -20.75 -9.17
CA TYR A 72 -16.68 -20.68 -8.87
C TYR A 72 -16.90 -20.21 -7.43
N HIS A 73 -17.96 -19.43 -7.21
CA HIS A 73 -18.34 -19.03 -5.87
C HIS A 73 -18.74 -20.26 -5.04
N PRO A 74 -18.25 -20.38 -3.79
CA PRO A 74 -18.67 -21.46 -2.90
C PRO A 74 -20.18 -21.48 -2.71
N LYS A 75 -20.77 -22.67 -2.72
CA LYS A 75 -22.21 -22.86 -2.53
C LYS A 75 -22.48 -23.91 -1.47
N ALA A 76 -23.26 -23.58 -0.45
CA ALA A 76 -23.74 -24.51 0.56
C ALA A 76 -25.20 -24.88 0.29
N VAL A 77 -25.54 -26.16 0.34
CA VAL A 77 -26.91 -26.67 0.11
C VAL A 77 -27.26 -27.71 1.17
N VAL A 78 -28.38 -27.48 1.87
CA VAL A 78 -28.96 -28.46 2.80
C VAL A 78 -29.76 -29.49 2.02
N LEU A 79 -29.45 -30.77 2.22
CA LEU A 79 -30.09 -31.87 1.49
C LEU A 79 -31.51 -32.12 1.98
N LYS A 80 -32.46 -32.23 1.04
CA LYS A 80 -33.85 -32.61 1.28
C LYS A 80 -34.10 -34.01 0.72
N ALA A 81 -35.20 -34.65 1.15
CA ALA A 81 -35.54 -36.01 0.73
C ALA A 81 -35.58 -36.18 -0.81
N PHE A 82 -36.09 -35.18 -1.54
CA PHE A 82 -36.21 -35.26 -3.01
C PHE A 82 -34.86 -35.33 -3.74
N HIS A 83 -33.75 -34.88 -3.14
CA HIS A 83 -32.43 -34.99 -3.77
C HIS A 83 -31.96 -36.43 -3.93
N PHE A 84 -32.59 -37.37 -3.25
CA PHE A 84 -32.20 -38.79 -3.28
C PHE A 84 -33.12 -39.64 -4.14
N ASN A 85 -34.19 -39.06 -4.69
CA ASN A 85 -35.13 -39.78 -5.56
C ASN A 85 -34.54 -40.01 -6.95
N ASP A 86 -33.81 -39.02 -7.47
CA ASP A 86 -33.17 -39.00 -8.78
C ASP A 86 -31.81 -38.28 -8.70
N ILE A 87 -31.14 -38.07 -9.84
CA ILE A 87 -29.89 -37.32 -9.92
C ILE A 87 -30.12 -35.86 -9.48
N ALA A 88 -29.53 -35.45 -8.35
CA ALA A 88 -29.64 -34.10 -7.85
C ALA A 88 -28.76 -33.13 -8.63
N VAL A 89 -29.34 -32.04 -9.13
CA VAL A 89 -28.64 -31.09 -10.00
C VAL A 89 -28.33 -29.78 -9.26
N PHE A 90 -27.09 -29.31 -9.33
CA PHE A 90 -26.62 -28.11 -8.65
C PHE A 90 -25.95 -27.12 -9.60
N GLU A 91 -26.48 -25.91 -9.67
CA GLU A 91 -25.87 -24.81 -10.44
C GLU A 91 -24.81 -24.06 -9.62
N LEU A 92 -23.65 -23.79 -10.21
CA LEU A 92 -22.62 -22.91 -9.65
C LEU A 92 -22.47 -21.63 -10.46
N LYS A 93 -22.18 -20.54 -9.76
CA LYS A 93 -21.87 -19.24 -10.38
C LYS A 93 -20.38 -19.11 -10.56
N LYS A 94 -19.94 -18.91 -11.80
CA LYS A 94 -18.54 -18.68 -12.13
C LYS A 94 -18.08 -17.35 -11.52
N ILE A 95 -16.87 -17.34 -10.98
CA ILE A 95 -16.19 -16.09 -10.59
C ILE A 95 -15.76 -15.44 -11.91
N ILE A 96 -16.45 -14.39 -12.29
CA ILE A 96 -16.08 -13.57 -13.45
C ILE A 96 -15.18 -12.47 -12.90
N SER A 97 -13.90 -12.53 -13.24
CA SER A 97 -13.03 -11.36 -13.14
C SER A 97 -13.38 -10.47 -14.32
N GLU A 98 -14.18 -9.43 -14.09
CA GLU A 98 -14.24 -8.32 -15.03
C GLU A 98 -12.86 -7.66 -15.00
N LEU A 99 -12.18 -7.61 -16.15
CA LEU A 99 -10.93 -6.87 -16.27
C LEU A 99 -11.29 -5.39 -16.29
N ASP A 100 -10.64 -4.60 -15.45
CA ASP A 100 -10.75 -3.15 -15.52
C ASP A 100 -10.33 -2.69 -16.93
N GLU A 101 -11.07 -1.72 -17.46
CA GLU A 101 -10.75 -1.11 -18.75
C GLU A 101 -9.32 -0.58 -18.71
N VAL A 102 -8.45 -1.10 -19.58
CA VAL A 102 -7.07 -0.65 -19.70
C VAL A 102 -7.05 0.51 -20.68
N GLU A 103 -6.67 1.69 -20.20
CA GLU A 103 -6.39 2.85 -21.05
C GLU A 103 -5.22 2.50 -21.99
N ILE A 104 -5.48 2.46 -23.30
CA ILE A 104 -4.43 2.29 -24.30
C ILE A 104 -3.69 3.62 -24.41
N ILE A 105 -2.66 3.77 -23.58
CA ILE A 105 -1.70 4.87 -23.73
C ILE A 105 -0.88 4.56 -24.98
N ALA A 106 -0.91 5.46 -25.97
CA ALA A 106 -0.11 5.32 -27.18
C ALA A 106 1.36 5.06 -26.82
N GLU A 107 2.04 4.26 -27.64
CA GLU A 107 3.45 3.96 -27.44
C GLU A 107 4.24 5.27 -27.35
N PRO A 108 5.05 5.49 -26.29
CA PRO A 108 5.74 6.76 -26.12
C PRO A 108 6.65 6.99 -27.33
N GLU A 109 6.51 8.15 -27.96
CA GLU A 109 7.36 8.53 -29.09
C GLU A 109 8.82 8.41 -28.66
N GLN A 110 9.59 7.62 -29.41
CA GLN A 110 11.04 7.54 -29.22
C GLN A 110 11.62 8.94 -29.39
N PRO A 111 12.49 9.41 -28.47
CA PRO A 111 13.07 10.74 -28.61
C PRO A 111 13.80 10.82 -29.94
N VAL A 112 13.49 11.87 -30.71
CA VAL A 112 14.21 12.17 -31.96
C VAL A 112 15.65 12.48 -31.60
N PHE A 113 16.61 11.89 -32.32
CA PHE A 113 18.02 12.16 -32.11
C PHE A 113 18.32 13.65 -32.36
N GLU A 114 18.62 14.38 -31.28
CA GLU A 114 19.09 15.76 -31.34
C GLU A 114 20.61 15.79 -31.17
N GLU A 115 21.33 16.08 -32.25
CA GLU A 115 22.80 16.11 -32.29
C GLU A 115 23.39 17.01 -31.19
N GLN A 116 22.77 18.17 -30.94
CA GLN A 116 23.27 19.13 -29.95
C GLN A 116 23.21 18.60 -28.51
N THR A 117 22.11 17.95 -28.15
CA THR A 117 21.87 17.39 -26.81
C THR A 117 22.80 16.21 -26.55
N TYR A 118 22.92 15.30 -27.52
CA TYR A 118 23.82 14.13 -27.42
C TYR A 118 25.29 14.54 -27.39
N ASN A 119 25.68 15.56 -28.15
CA ASN A 119 27.03 16.10 -28.11
C ASN A 119 27.38 16.68 -26.73
N ILE A 120 26.45 17.37 -26.05
CA ILE A 120 26.73 17.92 -24.71
C ILE A 120 26.95 16.81 -23.69
N GLU A 121 26.08 15.79 -23.70
CA GLU A 121 26.17 14.65 -22.77
C GLU A 121 27.45 13.85 -23.00
N LEU A 122 27.74 13.51 -24.26
CA LEU A 122 28.97 12.82 -24.64
C LEU A 122 30.23 13.60 -24.25
N GLN A 123 30.23 14.92 -24.46
CA GLN A 123 31.34 15.79 -24.04
C GLN A 123 31.51 15.82 -22.53
N ASN A 124 30.43 15.76 -21.76
CA ASN A 124 30.50 15.69 -20.30
C ASN A 124 31.05 14.36 -19.82
N LEU A 125 30.58 13.24 -20.40
CA LEU A 125 31.11 11.90 -20.10
C LEU A 125 32.61 11.81 -20.38
N ILE A 126 33.07 12.31 -21.53
CA ILE A 126 34.50 12.35 -21.88
C ILE A 126 35.30 13.21 -20.88
N LYS A 127 34.78 14.37 -20.48
CA LYS A 127 35.44 15.24 -19.49
C LYS A 127 35.52 14.60 -18.10
N GLU A 128 34.47 13.91 -17.68
CA GLU A 128 34.44 13.19 -16.41
C GLU A 128 35.41 12.01 -16.41
N ASP A 129 35.47 11.27 -17.51
CA ASP A 129 36.39 10.14 -17.64
C ASP A 129 37.85 10.60 -17.65
N ILE A 130 38.20 11.64 -18.41
CA ILE A 130 39.55 12.25 -18.38
C ILE A 130 39.92 12.74 -16.96
N LYS A 131 38.96 13.26 -16.21
CA LYS A 131 39.17 13.73 -14.84
C LYS A 131 39.42 12.58 -13.87
N ASN A 132 38.71 11.46 -14.04
CA ASN A 132 38.76 10.31 -13.15
C ASN A 132 39.91 9.35 -13.48
N ASN A 133 40.27 9.22 -14.76
CA ASN A 133 41.27 8.29 -15.27
C ASN A 133 42.40 9.02 -16.04
N PRO A 134 43.08 10.01 -15.43
CA PRO A 134 44.06 10.85 -16.12
C PRO A 134 45.23 10.06 -16.72
N GLU A 135 45.59 8.90 -16.18
CA GLU A 135 46.67 8.04 -16.71
C GLU A 135 46.40 7.51 -18.12
N LEU A 136 45.15 7.33 -18.51
CA LEU A 136 44.77 6.79 -19.83
C LEU A 136 44.90 7.82 -20.96
N TYR A 137 44.95 9.11 -20.60
CA TYR A 137 44.92 10.24 -21.54
C TYR A 137 46.23 11.03 -21.55
N GLN A 138 47.30 10.50 -20.95
CA GLN A 138 48.61 11.12 -21.01
C GLN A 138 49.18 11.02 -22.43
N PRO A 139 49.71 12.12 -23.00
CA PRO A 139 50.31 12.08 -24.32
C PRO A 139 51.51 11.11 -24.33
N SER A 140 51.44 10.13 -25.23
CA SER A 140 52.51 9.16 -25.48
C SER A 140 53.73 9.90 -26.03
N GLY A 141 54.68 10.19 -25.14
CA GLY A 141 55.83 11.06 -25.40
C GLY A 141 56.53 11.56 -24.14
N ALA A 142 55.89 11.48 -22.96
CA ALA A 142 56.54 11.64 -21.65
C ALA A 142 57.39 10.39 -21.30
N SER A 143 58.31 10.05 -22.20
CA SER A 143 59.29 8.99 -22.01
C SER A 143 60.33 9.50 -21.01
N TYR A 144 60.32 8.89 -19.82
CA TYR A 144 61.23 9.13 -18.69
C TYR A 144 61.06 10.46 -17.94
N GLY A 145 60.04 10.52 -17.10
CA GLY A 145 59.99 11.51 -16.02
C GLY A 145 58.64 11.54 -15.32
N VAL A 146 58.68 11.75 -14.00
CA VAL A 146 57.50 12.15 -13.24
C VAL A 146 57.09 13.55 -13.75
N ASP A 147 55.84 13.73 -14.20
CA ASP A 147 55.33 15.04 -14.62
C ASP A 147 55.08 15.91 -13.37
N PHE A 148 56.14 16.58 -12.92
CA PHE A 148 56.09 17.46 -11.76
C PHE A 148 55.14 18.65 -11.96
N VAL A 149 54.86 19.09 -13.19
CA VAL A 149 53.94 20.21 -13.43
C VAL A 149 52.50 19.76 -13.18
N TYR A 150 52.12 18.59 -13.70
CA TYR A 150 50.83 17.98 -13.39
C TYR A 150 50.71 17.65 -11.89
N LEU A 151 51.73 17.05 -11.28
CA LEU A 151 51.71 16.73 -9.85
C LEU A 151 51.64 17.98 -8.95
N ILE A 152 52.41 19.04 -9.26
CA ILE A 152 52.34 20.31 -8.53
C ILE A 152 50.96 20.95 -8.72
N GLY A 153 50.37 20.87 -9.91
CA GLY A 153 49.00 21.33 -10.18
C GLY A 153 47.94 20.58 -9.36
N GLN A 154 48.08 19.26 -9.22
CA GLN A 154 47.20 18.43 -8.38
C GLN A 154 47.42 18.71 -6.89
N LEU A 155 48.67 18.88 -6.43
CA LEU A 155 48.99 19.27 -5.05
C LEU A 155 48.45 20.67 -4.72
N ALA A 156 48.59 21.64 -5.63
CA ALA A 156 48.03 22.99 -5.48
C ALA A 156 46.49 22.99 -5.39
N LYS A 157 45.81 22.04 -6.05
CA LYS A 157 44.35 21.84 -5.89
C LYS A 157 43.98 21.30 -4.50
N LEU A 158 44.85 20.54 -3.83
CA LEU A 158 44.64 20.07 -2.45
C LEU A 158 44.86 21.19 -1.43
N PHE A 159 45.78 22.12 -1.70
CA PHE A 159 45.98 23.34 -0.89
C PHE A 159 44.94 24.44 -1.16
N LYS A 160 44.15 24.31 -2.25
CA LYS A 160 42.98 25.14 -2.48
C LYS A 160 41.93 24.79 -1.43
N LYS A 161 41.88 25.61 -0.38
CA LYS A 161 40.84 25.59 0.65
C LYS A 161 39.48 25.80 -0.02
N ASN A 162 38.82 24.73 -0.43
CA ASN A 162 37.37 24.75 -0.61
C ASN A 162 36.83 25.16 0.75
N LYS A 163 36.40 26.42 0.89
CA LYS A 163 35.57 26.82 2.01
C LYS A 163 34.29 26.02 1.89
N TYR A 164 34.28 24.84 2.51
CA TYR A 164 33.06 24.15 2.84
C TYR A 164 32.22 25.15 3.64
N GLN A 165 31.25 25.75 2.95
CA GLN A 165 30.13 26.42 3.58
C GLN A 165 29.22 25.26 3.95
N PRO A 166 29.07 24.90 5.24
CA PRO A 166 28.00 23.97 5.61
C PRO A 166 26.70 24.52 5.02
N PRO A 167 25.80 23.68 4.47
CA PRO A 167 24.50 24.15 4.04
C PRO A 167 23.88 24.86 5.24
N VAL A 168 23.73 26.19 5.16
CA VAL A 168 23.13 26.96 6.24
C VAL A 168 21.67 26.54 6.29
N TYR A 169 21.34 25.70 7.26
CA TYR A 169 19.97 25.37 7.54
C TYR A 169 19.37 26.56 8.28
N GLU A 170 18.72 27.44 7.52
CA GLU A 170 18.00 28.57 8.08
C GLU A 170 16.57 28.10 8.37
N PRO A 171 16.20 27.93 9.65
CA PRO A 171 14.81 27.68 10.00
C PRO A 171 13.96 28.92 9.67
N ILE A 172 12.67 28.72 9.45
CA ILE A 172 11.68 29.80 9.36
C ILE A 172 11.67 30.49 10.72
N SER A 173 11.99 31.77 10.74
CA SER A 173 11.88 32.58 11.94
C SER A 173 10.43 32.98 12.23
N TYR A 174 10.13 33.23 13.50
CA TYR A 174 8.90 33.85 13.98
C TYR A 174 8.48 35.05 13.11
N LYS A 175 9.42 35.96 12.81
CA LYS A 175 9.13 37.19 12.06
C LYS A 175 8.70 36.91 10.62
N GLN A 176 9.28 35.89 9.99
CA GLN A 176 8.89 35.49 8.64
C GLN A 176 7.50 34.85 8.65
N MET A 177 7.19 34.05 9.68
CA MET A 177 5.88 33.47 9.89
C MET A 177 4.82 34.56 10.08
N ASP A 178 5.02 35.43 11.06
CA ASP A 178 4.10 36.53 11.39
C ASP A 178 3.85 37.47 10.20
N SER A 179 4.92 37.84 9.47
CA SER A 179 4.77 38.65 8.26
C SER A 179 4.04 37.92 7.13
N LEU A 180 4.18 36.60 7.00
CA LEU A 180 3.45 35.82 5.99
C LEU A 180 1.95 35.80 6.32
N PHE A 181 1.61 35.45 7.56
CA PHE A 181 0.23 35.33 8.01
C PHE A 181 -0.53 36.66 8.07
N SER A 182 0.19 37.77 8.17
CA SER A 182 -0.38 39.12 8.13
C SER A 182 -0.60 39.67 6.72
N LYS A 183 0.10 39.16 5.70
CA LYS A 183 0.12 39.74 4.35
C LYS A 183 -0.45 38.83 3.26
N SER A 184 -0.49 37.52 3.48
CA SER A 184 -0.97 36.56 2.49
C SER A 184 -2.49 36.43 2.54
N ALA A 185 -3.13 36.37 1.37
CA ALA A 185 -4.55 36.02 1.28
C ALA A 185 -4.81 34.55 1.63
N PHE A 186 -3.83 33.67 1.40
CA PHE A 186 -3.95 32.22 1.60
C PHE A 186 -3.51 31.79 3.00
N PHE A 187 -2.34 32.23 3.43
CA PHE A 187 -1.86 32.03 4.80
C PHE A 187 -2.34 33.22 5.62
N ASN A 188 -3.50 33.10 6.22
CA ASN A 188 -4.12 34.19 6.98
C ASN A 188 -4.49 33.71 8.39
N LYS A 189 -4.95 34.62 9.24
CA LYS A 189 -5.34 34.29 10.61
C LYS A 189 -6.44 33.22 10.68
N GLN A 190 -7.39 33.25 9.75
CA GLN A 190 -8.48 32.27 9.65
C GLN A 190 -7.96 30.85 9.50
N LEU A 191 -6.93 30.65 8.65
CA LEU A 191 -6.28 29.35 8.49
C LEU A 191 -5.75 28.81 9.83
N ILE A 192 -5.11 29.66 10.63
CA ILE A 192 -4.54 29.27 11.93
C ILE A 192 -5.64 28.96 12.94
N THR A 193 -6.66 29.81 13.06
CA THR A 193 -7.67 29.70 14.12
C THR A 193 -8.79 28.72 13.79
N GLU A 194 -9.28 28.71 12.56
CA GLU A 194 -10.44 27.90 12.16
C GLU A 194 -10.02 26.54 11.61
N ASN A 195 -9.04 26.50 10.69
CA ASN A 195 -8.65 25.25 10.05
C ASN A 195 -7.66 24.45 10.90
N LEU A 196 -6.60 25.10 11.39
CA LEU A 196 -5.61 24.47 12.26
C LEU A 196 -6.04 24.41 13.73
N LYS A 197 -7.15 25.07 14.08
CA LYS A 197 -7.76 25.08 15.42
C LYS A 197 -6.83 25.57 16.53
N ILE A 198 -5.87 26.44 16.19
CA ILE A 198 -4.98 27.03 17.18
C ILE A 198 -5.72 28.15 17.92
N PRO A 199 -5.79 28.11 19.27
CA PRO A 199 -6.40 29.18 20.05
C PRO A 199 -5.73 30.53 19.77
N GLU A 200 -6.53 31.60 19.74
CA GLU A 200 -6.08 32.93 19.34
C GLU A 200 -4.96 33.48 20.24
N ASP A 201 -5.01 33.17 21.53
CA ASP A 201 -3.99 33.51 22.54
C ASP A 201 -2.68 32.71 22.39
N LYS A 202 -2.68 31.66 21.56
CA LYS A 202 -1.54 30.73 21.38
C LYS A 202 -0.93 30.77 19.99
N ILE A 203 -1.38 31.67 19.12
CA ILE A 203 -0.86 31.80 17.74
C ILE A 203 0.65 32.04 17.74
N TYR A 204 1.13 32.98 18.55
CA TYR A 204 2.56 33.31 18.61
C TYR A 204 3.39 32.16 19.20
N LEU A 205 2.85 31.46 20.21
CA LEU A 205 3.48 30.28 20.77
C LEU A 205 3.58 29.14 19.75
N PHE A 206 2.60 29.02 18.85
CA PHE A 206 2.64 28.07 17.74
C PHE A 206 3.73 28.41 16.71
N TYR A 207 3.99 29.70 16.46
CA TYR A 207 5.09 30.11 15.59
C TYR A 207 6.45 29.76 16.20
N ASP A 208 6.65 30.02 17.50
CA ASP A 208 7.85 29.62 18.22
C ASP A 208 8.04 28.10 18.19
N PHE A 209 6.96 27.33 18.32
CA PHE A 209 6.99 25.87 18.19
C PHE A 209 7.47 25.43 16.80
N CYS A 210 6.95 26.06 15.73
CA CYS A 210 7.38 25.78 14.36
C CYS A 210 8.87 26.12 14.13
N GLU A 211 9.35 27.22 14.72
CA GLU A 211 10.77 27.62 14.67
C GLU A 211 11.65 26.61 15.43
N ALA A 212 11.22 26.15 16.61
CA ALA A 212 11.94 25.15 17.40
C ALA A 212 11.98 23.75 16.74
N LYS A 213 11.02 23.44 15.86
CA LYS A 213 11.07 22.26 14.98
C LYS A 213 12.02 22.42 13.79
N TYR A 214 12.72 23.55 13.74
CA TYR A 214 13.65 23.96 12.72
C TYR A 214 13.09 23.93 11.28
N MET A 215 11.80 24.18 11.07
CA MET A 215 11.19 24.10 9.74
C MET A 215 11.96 24.94 8.70
N SER A 216 12.34 24.39 7.54
CA SER A 216 13.24 25.10 6.61
C SER A 216 12.60 26.36 5.99
N SER A 217 13.32 27.49 5.99
CA SER A 217 12.91 28.74 5.33
C SER A 217 12.60 28.58 3.84
N LYS A 218 13.19 27.56 3.19
CA LYS A 218 12.94 27.21 1.79
C LYS A 218 11.48 26.85 1.50
N LEU A 219 10.70 26.46 2.51
CA LEU A 219 9.28 26.12 2.37
C LEU A 219 8.41 27.36 2.12
N LEU A 220 8.89 28.57 2.41
CA LEU A 220 8.16 29.81 2.16
C LEU A 220 8.09 30.22 0.68
N LYS A 221 8.78 29.50 -0.22
CA LYS A 221 8.71 29.74 -1.65
C LYS A 221 7.35 29.33 -2.21
N GLU A 222 6.83 30.07 -3.19
CA GLU A 222 5.52 29.80 -3.78
C GLU A 222 5.40 28.38 -4.37
N GLU A 223 6.48 27.87 -4.98
CA GLU A 223 6.57 26.49 -5.51
C GLU A 223 6.39 25.40 -4.43
N LYS A 224 6.58 25.73 -3.15
CA LYS A 224 6.48 24.82 -2.00
C LYS A 224 5.30 25.10 -1.10
N LYS A 225 4.37 25.95 -1.52
CA LYS A 225 3.20 26.39 -0.75
C LYS A 225 2.39 25.24 -0.14
N MET A 226 2.13 24.20 -0.92
CA MET A 226 1.39 23.02 -0.43
C MET A 226 2.20 22.21 0.59
N GLN A 227 3.50 22.02 0.34
CA GLN A 227 4.40 21.34 1.28
C GLN A 227 4.51 22.09 2.61
N PHE A 228 4.52 23.42 2.55
CA PHE A 228 4.50 24.26 3.74
C PHE A 228 3.19 24.12 4.51
N LEU A 229 2.04 24.09 3.81
CA LEU A 229 0.74 23.84 4.43
C LEU A 229 0.67 22.48 5.11
N GLU A 230 1.13 21.40 4.45
CA GLU A 230 1.20 20.06 5.05
C GLU A 230 2.02 20.06 6.34
N GLN A 231 3.17 20.75 6.32
CA GLN A 231 4.03 20.86 7.49
C GLN A 231 3.37 21.66 8.62
N LEU A 232 2.57 22.69 8.30
CA LEU A 232 1.78 23.44 9.28
C LEU A 232 0.66 22.58 9.88
N VAL A 233 -0.04 21.78 9.07
CA VAL A 233 -1.08 20.85 9.55
C VAL A 233 -0.47 19.85 10.54
N LEU A 234 0.63 19.21 10.17
CA LEU A 234 1.30 18.24 11.04
C LEU A 234 1.77 18.88 12.36
N ASN A 235 2.39 20.05 12.29
CA ASN A 235 2.85 20.74 13.50
C ASN A 235 1.69 21.26 14.36
N SER A 236 0.57 21.67 13.77
CA SER A 236 -0.61 22.12 14.52
C SER A 236 -1.19 21.00 15.38
N GLN A 237 -1.30 19.79 14.84
CA GLN A 237 -1.78 18.62 15.57
C GLN A 237 -0.85 18.28 16.74
N LEU A 238 0.46 18.26 16.50
CA LEU A 238 1.45 18.02 17.55
C LEU A 238 1.38 19.09 18.65
N PHE A 239 1.26 20.35 18.26
CA PHE A 239 1.17 21.47 19.18
C PHE A 239 -0.09 21.40 20.07
N LEU A 240 -1.25 21.06 19.49
CA LEU A 240 -2.49 20.90 20.23
C LEU A 240 -2.41 19.74 21.23
N ILE A 241 -1.81 18.60 20.85
CA ILE A 241 -1.54 17.49 21.77
C ILE A 241 -0.66 17.94 22.93
N LEU A 242 0.40 18.71 22.66
CA LEU A 242 1.28 19.22 23.71
C LEU A 242 0.58 20.20 24.65
N ILE A 243 -0.30 21.06 24.13
CA ILE A 243 -1.13 21.94 24.96
C ILE A 243 -2.10 21.13 25.82
N GLU A 244 -2.73 20.10 25.28
CA GLU A 244 -3.65 19.26 26.04
C GLU A 244 -2.92 18.51 27.17
N GLN A 245 -1.72 17.99 26.89
CA GLN A 245 -0.93 17.23 27.86
C GLN A 245 -0.25 18.08 28.94
N TYR A 246 0.21 19.29 28.59
CA TYR A 246 1.09 20.09 29.44
C TYR A 246 0.60 21.53 29.69
N GLY A 247 -0.47 21.96 29.02
CA GLY A 247 -0.97 23.33 29.05
C GLY A 247 -1.81 23.68 30.29
N GLU A 248 -2.23 22.70 31.09
CA GLU A 248 -2.85 22.94 32.39
C GLU A 248 -1.88 22.70 33.55
N LYS A 249 -0.99 23.67 33.79
CA LYS A 249 -0.70 24.03 35.18
C LYS A 249 -1.82 24.97 35.62
N LYS A 250 -2.83 24.43 36.31
CA LYS A 250 -3.75 25.25 37.10
C LYS A 250 -2.91 26.18 37.98
N GLU A 251 -3.08 27.48 37.81
CA GLU A 251 -2.76 28.42 38.87
C GLU A 251 -3.62 28.04 40.08
N VAL A 252 -3.07 27.22 40.97
CA VAL A 252 -3.54 27.17 42.35
C VAL A 252 -3.06 28.48 42.97
N LYS A 253 -3.93 29.49 42.93
CA LYS A 253 -3.84 30.62 43.83
C LYS A 253 -4.32 30.13 45.20
N ASP A 254 -3.37 29.78 46.06
CA ASP A 254 -3.50 29.95 47.50
C ASP A 254 -2.98 31.34 47.88
#